data_AF-A0A257LJQ0-F1
#
_entry.id   AF-A0A257LJQ0-F1
#
_cell.length_a   1.000
_cell.length_b   1.000
_cell.length_c   1.000
_cell.angle_alpha   90.00
_cell.angle_beta   90.00
_cell.angle_gamma   90.00
#
_symmetry.space_group_name_H-M   'P 1'
#
loop_
_entity.id
_entity.type
_entity.pdbx_description
1 polymer ?
#
loop_
_entity_poly.entity_id
_entity_poly.type
_entity_poly.pdbx_seq_one_letter_code
_entity_poly.pdbx_strand_id
1 'polypeptide(L)'
;AAETQNQADAMVNRGIKAGMSEEEVAAQQSEIFEAAGSQALSNVKTNFILQEIAIAEKLRISDQELVQHLMTIAQSRKVAPKKFIKDLQRSGRLPSIRNSMLVGKAIDFVVEHATVEETTETTIDE
;
A
#
# COMPACT_ATOMS: atom_id res chain seq x y z
N ALA A 1 -1.21 10.38 13.74
CA ALA A 1 -2.45 11.13 13.46
C ALA A 1 -2.92 10.90 12.02
N ALA A 2 -2.19 11.36 11.00
CA ALA A 2 -2.63 11.22 9.60
C ALA A 2 -2.84 9.75 9.15
N GLU A 3 -1.92 8.85 9.47
CA GLU A 3 -2.06 7.43 9.09
C GLU A 3 -3.26 6.76 9.79
N THR A 4 -3.46 7.04 11.08
CA THR A 4 -4.64 6.57 11.85
C THR A 4 -5.94 7.01 11.21
N GLN A 5 -6.04 8.29 10.80
CA GLN A 5 -7.24 8.81 10.14
C GLN A 5 -7.48 8.09 8.80
N ASN A 6 -6.45 7.94 7.96
CA ASN A 6 -6.57 7.22 6.69
C ASN A 6 -7.05 5.78 6.90
N GLN A 7 -6.54 5.10 7.93
CA GLN A 7 -6.96 3.73 8.26
C GLN A 7 -8.40 3.69 8.77
N ALA A 8 -8.82 4.67 9.58
CA ALA A 8 -10.20 4.79 10.06
C ALA A 8 -11.16 5.00 8.89
N ASP A 9 -10.87 5.93 7.99
CA ASP A 9 -11.67 6.17 6.79
C ASP A 9 -11.75 4.92 5.91
N ALA A 10 -10.66 4.16 5.78
CA ALA A 10 -10.64 2.90 5.05
C ALA A 10 -11.44 1.78 5.74
N MET A 11 -11.50 1.75 7.07
CA MET A 11 -12.33 0.83 7.84
C MET A 11 -13.81 1.16 7.69
N VAL A 12 -14.19 2.44 7.82
CA VAL A 12 -15.56 2.91 7.59
C VAL A 12 -16.03 2.58 6.17
N ASN A 13 -15.22 2.90 5.16
CA ASN A 13 -15.55 2.59 3.76
C ASN A 13 -15.70 1.08 3.51
N ARG A 14 -14.95 0.23 4.22
CA ARG A 14 -15.13 -1.23 4.16
C ARG A 14 -16.40 -1.68 4.86
N GLY A 15 -16.70 -1.14 6.03
CA GLY A 15 -17.93 -1.43 6.78
C GLY A 15 -19.19 -1.08 5.99
N ILE A 16 -19.23 0.11 5.39
CA ILE A 16 -20.35 0.55 4.55
C ILE A 16 -20.50 -0.36 3.33
N LYS A 17 -19.40 -0.75 2.67
CA LYS A 17 -19.43 -1.72 1.55
C LYS A 17 -19.90 -3.11 1.98
N ALA A 18 -19.67 -3.49 3.24
CA ALA A 18 -20.15 -4.72 3.84
C ALA A 18 -21.60 -4.62 4.35
N GLY A 19 -22.25 -3.45 4.24
CA GLY A 19 -23.65 -3.24 4.58
C GLY A 19 -23.92 -2.56 5.93
N MET A 20 -22.90 -2.06 6.63
CA MET A 20 -23.10 -1.30 7.87
C MET A 20 -23.80 0.03 7.59
N SER A 21 -24.79 0.36 8.42
CA SER A 21 -25.47 1.64 8.43
C SER A 21 -24.61 2.75 9.07
N GLU A 22 -24.95 4.01 8.78
CA GLU A 22 -24.28 5.16 9.39
C GLU A 22 -24.44 5.19 10.92
N GLU A 23 -25.56 4.70 11.44
CA GLU A 23 -25.83 4.61 12.87
C GLU A 23 -24.93 3.58 13.57
N GLU A 24 -24.71 2.42 12.93
CA GLU A 24 -23.77 1.40 13.42
C GLU A 24 -22.32 1.90 13.37
N VAL A 25 -21.93 2.60 12.31
CA VAL A 25 -20.60 3.22 12.20
C VAL A 25 -20.39 4.26 13.30
N ALA A 26 -21.40 5.09 13.58
CA ALA A 26 -21.33 6.09 14.64
C ALA A 26 -21.23 5.43 16.03
N ALA A 27 -22.00 4.37 16.28
CA ALA A 27 -21.96 3.61 17.53
C ALA A 27 -20.58 2.96 17.78
N GLN A 28 -19.91 2.52 16.72
CA GLN A 28 -18.60 1.85 16.78
C GLN A 28 -17.41 2.80 16.53
N GLN A 29 -17.63 4.11 16.47
CA GLN A 29 -16.60 5.08 16.06
C GLN A 29 -15.31 4.98 16.88
N SER A 30 -15.42 4.81 18.21
CA SER A 30 -14.25 4.69 19.09
C SER A 30 -13.45 3.42 18.80
N GLU A 31 -14.13 2.29 18.63
CA GLU A 31 -13.51 0.99 18.34
C GLU A 31 -12.83 1.00 16.97
N ILE A 32 -13.48 1.60 15.96
CA ILE A 32 -12.91 1.80 14.63
C ILE A 32 -11.63 2.63 14.72
N PHE A 33 -11.63 3.70 15.51
CA PHE A 33 -10.46 4.57 15.64
C PHE A 33 -9.31 3.88 16.40
N GLU A 34 -9.59 3.11 17.45
CA GLU A 34 -8.59 2.31 18.17
C GLU A 34 -7.98 1.22 17.30
N ALA A 35 -8.82 0.48 16.58
CA ALA A 35 -8.37 -0.54 15.62
C ALA A 35 -7.53 0.09 14.50
N ALA A 36 -7.97 1.23 13.96
CA ALA A 36 -7.23 1.99 12.98
C ALA A 36 -5.88 2.47 13.52
N GLY A 37 -5.81 2.85 14.80
CA GLY A 37 -4.59 3.24 15.50
C GLY A 37 -3.56 2.10 15.55
N SER A 38 -4.01 0.93 16.00
CA SER A 38 -3.20 -0.30 16.03
C SER A 38 -2.71 -0.70 14.65
N GLN A 39 -3.60 -0.67 13.64
CA GLN A 39 -3.25 -1.01 12.27
C GLN A 39 -2.27 0.00 11.67
N ALA A 40 -2.48 1.30 11.89
CA ALA A 40 -1.58 2.35 11.45
C ALA A 40 -0.17 2.16 12.03
N LEU A 41 -0.08 1.85 13.33
CA LEU A 41 1.20 1.58 13.98
C LEU A 41 1.91 0.36 13.35
N SER A 42 1.16 -0.72 13.11
CA SER A 42 1.68 -1.91 12.44
C SER A 42 2.19 -1.60 11.02
N ASN A 43 1.38 -0.90 10.22
CA ASN A 43 1.73 -0.52 8.85
C ASN A 43 3.00 0.34 8.79
N VAL A 44 3.13 1.30 9.70
CA VAL A 44 4.33 2.16 9.81
C VAL A 44 5.55 1.31 10.13
N LYS A 45 5.47 0.42 11.13
CA LYS A 45 6.56 -0.49 11.49
C LYS A 45 6.96 -1.38 10.31
N THR A 46 6.00 -2.00 9.63
CA THR A 46 6.24 -2.83 8.44
C THR A 46 6.92 -2.05 7.33
N ASN A 47 6.47 -0.81 7.06
CA ASN A 47 7.12 0.05 6.08
C ASN A 47 8.57 0.36 6.45
N PHE A 48 8.86 0.63 7.72
CA PHE A 48 10.23 0.84 8.18
C PHE A 48 11.09 -0.42 7.98
N ILE A 49 10.60 -1.59 8.38
CA ILE A 49 11.32 -2.86 8.20
C ILE A 49 11.62 -3.12 6.72
N LEU A 50 10.64 -2.95 5.84
CA LEU A 50 10.83 -3.15 4.40
C LEU A 50 11.82 -2.15 3.80
N GLN A 51 11.84 -0.91 4.28
CA GLN A 51 12.84 0.08 3.88
C GLN A 51 14.25 -0.31 4.35
N GLU A 52 14.41 -0.78 5.58
CA GLU A 52 15.70 -1.26 6.08
C GLU A 52 16.20 -2.49 5.31
N ILE A 53 15.31 -3.41 4.96
CA ILE A 53 15.63 -4.55 4.08
C ILE A 53 16.11 -4.05 2.72
N ALA A 54 15.39 -3.09 2.11
CA ALA A 54 15.79 -2.51 0.83
C ALA A 54 17.18 -1.86 0.90
N ILE A 55 17.54 -1.23 2.01
CA ILE A 55 18.88 -0.65 2.22
C ILE A 55 19.94 -1.75 2.38
N ALA A 56 19.68 -2.74 3.25
CA ALA A 56 20.60 -3.83 3.56
C ALA A 56 20.95 -4.65 2.29
N GLU A 57 19.93 -4.97 1.50
CA GLU A 57 20.04 -5.74 0.26
C GLU A 57 20.37 -4.87 -0.95
N LYS A 58 20.58 -3.56 -0.74
CA LYS A 58 20.93 -2.57 -1.77
C LYS A 58 19.92 -2.56 -2.94
N LEU A 59 18.66 -2.83 -2.65
CA LEU A 59 17.58 -2.76 -3.63
C LEU A 59 17.45 -1.32 -4.11
N ARG A 60 17.31 -1.18 -5.43
CA ARG A 60 17.10 0.12 -6.07
C ARG A 60 16.08 -0.01 -7.19
N ILE A 61 15.38 1.10 -7.40
CA ILE A 61 14.53 1.32 -8.57
C ILE A 61 15.34 2.16 -9.54
N SER A 62 15.65 1.60 -10.70
CA SER A 62 16.29 2.32 -11.79
C SER A 62 15.35 3.38 -12.37
N ASP A 63 15.93 4.38 -13.04
CA ASP A 63 15.15 5.38 -13.76
C ASP A 63 14.28 4.73 -14.86
N GLN A 64 14.78 3.68 -15.50
CA GLN A 64 14.06 2.94 -16.52
C GLN A 64 12.84 2.21 -15.94
N GLU A 65 13.00 1.50 -14.81
CA GLU A 65 11.87 0.85 -14.11
C GLU A 65 10.81 1.87 -13.72
N LEU A 66 11.22 3.00 -13.15
CA LEU A 66 10.31 4.08 -12.78
C LEU A 66 9.54 4.60 -14.00
N VAL A 67 10.26 4.91 -15.10
CA VAL A 67 9.62 5.42 -16.33
C VAL A 67 8.64 4.39 -16.88
N GLN A 68 9.01 3.11 -16.94
CA GLN A 68 8.15 2.04 -17.44
C GLN A 68 6.87 1.93 -16.59
N HIS A 69 7.00 1.96 -15.27
CA HIS A 69 5.84 1.94 -14.36
C HIS A 69 4.92 3.14 -14.58
N LEU A 70 5.48 4.35 -14.71
CA LEU A 70 4.71 5.56 -14.98
C LEU A 70 4.03 5.55 -16.36
N MET A 71 4.65 4.94 -17.37
CA MET A 71 4.05 4.74 -18.68
C MET A 71 2.81 3.84 -18.60
N THR A 72 2.90 2.72 -17.87
CA THR A 72 1.75 1.82 -17.63
C THR A 72 0.60 2.55 -16.93
N ILE A 73 0.90 3.35 -15.90
CA ILE A 73 -0.11 4.15 -15.21
C ILE A 73 -0.74 5.17 -16.17
N ALA A 74 0.06 5.90 -16.94
CA ALA A 74 -0.43 6.91 -17.87
C ALA A 74 -1.38 6.31 -18.92
N GLN A 75 -1.03 5.13 -19.45
CA GLN A 75 -1.87 4.38 -20.39
C GLN A 75 -3.20 3.98 -19.77
N SER A 76 -3.19 3.41 -18.55
CA SER A 76 -4.43 3.03 -17.83
C SER A 76 -5.36 4.22 -17.60
N ARG A 77 -4.79 5.42 -17.40
CA ARG A 77 -5.52 6.68 -17.19
C ARG A 77 -5.87 7.41 -18.48
N LYS A 78 -5.51 6.86 -19.66
CA LYS A 78 -5.68 7.49 -20.98
C LYS A 78 -5.04 8.88 -21.08
N VAL A 79 -3.91 9.08 -20.39
CA VAL A 79 -3.12 10.32 -20.42
C VAL A 79 -1.83 10.09 -21.20
N ALA A 80 -1.40 11.08 -21.98
CA ALA A 80 -0.12 11.02 -22.69
C ALA A 80 1.05 10.83 -21.71
N PRO A 81 1.90 9.79 -21.84
CA PRO A 81 2.93 9.46 -20.86
C PRO A 81 3.91 10.61 -20.58
N LYS A 82 4.37 11.30 -21.63
CA LYS A 82 5.27 12.46 -21.50
C LYS A 82 4.67 13.58 -20.66
N LYS A 83 3.37 13.86 -20.82
CA LYS A 83 2.65 14.88 -20.05
C LYS A 83 2.54 14.43 -18.59
N PHE A 84 2.11 13.20 -18.37
CA PHE A 84 1.93 12.62 -17.03
C PHE A 84 3.23 12.66 -16.20
N ILE A 85 4.35 12.21 -16.77
CA ILE A 85 5.65 12.22 -16.08
C ILE A 85 6.08 13.65 -15.75
N LYS A 86 5.90 14.59 -16.68
CA LYS A 86 6.24 16.01 -16.45
C LYS A 86 5.43 16.63 -15.32
N ASP A 87 4.14 16.29 -15.23
CA ASP A 87 3.26 16.78 -14.17
C ASP A 87 3.66 16.20 -12.79
N LEU A 88 4.05 14.92 -12.73
CA LEU A 88 4.58 14.30 -11.52
C LEU A 88 5.93 14.87 -11.08
N GLN A 89 6.80 15.21 -12.04
CA GLN A 89 8.07 15.86 -11.75
C GLN A 89 7.85 17.26 -11.16
N ARG A 90 6.96 18.05 -11.77
CA ARG A 90 6.63 19.41 -11.29
C ARG A 90 5.97 19.42 -9.91
N SER A 91 5.13 18.43 -9.63
CA SER A 91 4.47 18.28 -8.33
C SER A 91 5.36 17.62 -7.26
N GLY A 92 6.61 17.26 -7.59
CA GLY A 92 7.54 16.64 -6.64
C GLY A 92 7.10 15.24 -6.18
N ARG A 93 6.27 14.54 -6.97
CA ARG A 93 5.68 13.25 -6.62
C ARG A 93 6.54 12.05 -7.03
N LEU A 94 7.55 12.25 -7.89
CA LEU A 94 8.43 11.16 -8.34
C LEU A 94 9.16 10.43 -7.19
N PRO A 95 9.72 11.11 -6.17
CA PRO A 95 10.41 10.43 -5.08
C PRO A 95 9.48 9.51 -4.27
N SER A 96 8.24 9.92 -3.98
CA SER A 96 7.30 9.09 -3.24
C SER A 96 6.86 7.88 -4.04
N ILE A 97 6.64 8.03 -5.35
CA ILE A 97 6.33 6.89 -6.24
C ILE A 97 7.51 5.92 -6.28
N ARG A 98 8.74 6.43 -6.42
CA ARG A 98 9.95 5.59 -6.38
C ARG A 98 10.05 4.84 -5.06
N ASN A 99 9.75 5.48 -3.93
CA ASN A 99 9.76 4.82 -2.63
C ASN A 99 8.70 3.71 -2.55
N SER A 100 7.48 3.96 -3.02
CA SER A 100 6.43 2.93 -3.08
C SER A 100 6.83 1.73 -3.94
N MET A 101 7.48 1.97 -5.08
CA MET A 101 8.03 0.88 -5.91
C MET A 101 9.14 0.12 -5.20
N LEU A 102 10.02 0.80 -4.46
CA LEU A 102 11.08 0.17 -3.69
C LEU A 102 10.54 -0.74 -2.59
N VAL A 103 9.51 -0.29 -1.87
CA VAL A 103 8.81 -1.10 -0.86
C VAL A 103 8.19 -2.33 -1.49
N GLY A 104 7.53 -2.20 -2.65
CA GLY A 104 7.02 -3.35 -3.40
C GLY A 104 8.10 -4.36 -3.75
N LYS A 105 9.24 -3.89 -4.25
CA LYS A 105 10.40 -4.73 -4.57
C LYS A 105 11.00 -5.43 -3.34
N ALA A 106 10.97 -4.77 -2.19
CA ALA A 106 11.39 -5.38 -0.93
C ALA A 106 10.43 -6.49 -0.49
N ILE A 107 9.13 -6.35 -0.73
CA ILE A 107 8.14 -7.41 -0.47
C ILE A 107 8.43 -8.61 -1.38
N ASP A 108 8.60 -8.38 -2.68
CA ASP A 108 8.92 -9.45 -3.64
C ASP A 108 10.20 -10.21 -3.20
N PHE A 109 11.24 -9.47 -2.81
CA PHE A 109 12.48 -10.06 -2.28
C PHE A 109 12.23 -10.92 -1.03
N VAL A 110 11.43 -10.44 -0.07
CA VAL A 110 11.11 -11.20 1.15
C VAL A 110 10.35 -12.48 0.80
N VAL A 111 9.40 -12.42 -0.13
CA VAL A 111 8.62 -13.59 -0.57
C VAL A 111 9.52 -14.62 -1.26
N GLU A 112 10.45 -14.18 -2.12
CA GLU A 112 11.39 -15.07 -2.82
C GLU A 112 12.33 -15.83 -1.86
N HIS A 113 12.64 -15.25 -0.70
CA HIS A 113 13.53 -15.86 0.31
C HIS A 113 12.76 -16.49 1.49
N ALA A 114 11.43 -16.37 1.51
CA ALA A 114 10.61 -16.98 2.53
C ALA A 114 10.52 -18.48 2.31
N THR A 115 10.63 -19.26 3.39
CA THR A 115 10.27 -20.67 3.35
C THR A 115 8.75 -20.76 3.31
N VAL A 116 8.19 -21.15 2.16
CA VAL A 116 6.75 -21.33 1.99
C VAL A 116 6.41 -22.77 2.34
N GLU A 117 5.63 -22.95 3.40
CA GLU A 117 5.01 -24.23 3.72
C GLU A 117 3.57 -24.21 3.18
N GLU A 118 3.28 -25.01 2.16
CA GLU A 118 1.90 -25.20 1.70
C GLU A 118 1.13 -26.02 2.75
N THR A 119 0.21 -25.37 3.46
CA THR A 119 -0.68 -26.05 4.40
C THR A 119 -1.95 -26.47 3.66
N THR A 120 -2.21 -27.79 3.61
CA THR A 120 -3.48 -28.35 3.14
C THR A 120 -4.50 -28.37 4.28
N GLU A 121 -5.13 -27.22 4.58
CA GLU A 121 -6.36 -27.13 5.36
C GLU A 121 -7.22 -26.04 4.71
N THR A 122 -8.50 -26.21 4.34
CA THR A 122 -9.45 -27.31 4.29
C THR A 122 -10.48 -26.88 3.23
N THR A 123 -10.94 -27.81 2.39
CA THR A 123 -12.12 -27.59 1.53
C THR A 123 -13.26 -27.06 2.39
N ILE A 124 -13.73 -25.85 2.10
CA ILE A 124 -15.00 -25.37 2.64
C ILE A 124 -16.08 -26.21 1.95
N ASP A 125 -16.43 -27.34 2.56
CA ASP A 125 -17.66 -28.04 2.22
C ASP A 125 -18.85 -27.15 2.64
N GLU A 126 -19.84 -27.09 1.74
CA GLU A 126 -21.01 -26.19 1.73
C GLU A 126 -21.83 -26.10 3.04
#